data_AF-A0A1W6LLF0-F1
#
_entry.id   AF-A0A1W6LLF0-F1
#
_cell.length_a   1.000
_cell.length_b   1.000
_cell.length_c   1.000
_cell.angle_alpha   90.00
_cell.angle_beta   90.00
_cell.angle_gamma   90.00
#
_symmetry.space_group_name_H-M   'P 1'
#
loop_
_entity.id
_entity.type
_entity.pdbx_description
1 polymer ?
#
loop_
_entity_poly.entity_id
_entity_poly.type
_entity_poly.pdbx_seq_one_letter_code
_entity_poly.pdbx_strand_id
1 'polypeptide(L)'
;MKENNKNQNNAAEEDLQQLAYAVSHDMREPLRMIASYLQLIEMELENKFTEDTRAYMDNALKGARDLNGFIDGLVEFSRVTTDAHKFELTDLNETIEDVKLDMRNEISESGAEVTASDMPEARVDETQILQLFRHIIDNSIKFRTESAPKIHIKAAEKDGLIEFTVSDNGIGMEPDKTHKAAGFFTKLNPREEYPGCGMGLAVVKRIVQRHGGELKINSAPQKGTDIIFTIMP
;
A
#
# COMPACT_ATOMS: atom_id res chain seq x y z
N MET A 1 -12.75 25.57 -22.50
CA MET A 1 -13.31 25.41 -21.13
C MET A 1 -12.92 24.09 -20.47
N LYS A 2 -12.99 22.93 -21.14
CA LYS A 2 -12.56 21.64 -20.54
C LYS A 2 -11.05 21.55 -20.24
N GLU A 3 -10.17 22.13 -21.06
CA GLU A 3 -8.71 22.14 -20.82
C GLU A 3 -8.29 23.06 -19.66
N ASN A 4 -8.89 24.26 -19.53
CA ASN A 4 -8.59 25.16 -18.40
C ASN A 4 -8.99 24.56 -17.05
N ASN A 5 -10.10 23.83 -16.98
CA ASN A 5 -10.50 23.13 -15.75
C ASN A 5 -9.58 21.93 -15.43
N LYS A 6 -9.04 21.25 -16.45
CA LYS A 6 -8.11 20.12 -16.26
C LYS A 6 -6.76 20.59 -15.73
N ASN A 7 -6.26 21.72 -16.25
CA ASN A 7 -5.00 22.33 -15.77
C ASN A 7 -5.15 22.95 -14.38
N GLN A 8 -6.29 23.57 -14.05
CA GLN A 8 -6.54 24.08 -12.70
C GLN A 8 -6.73 22.96 -11.67
N ASN A 9 -7.38 21.86 -12.03
CA ASN A 9 -7.51 20.70 -11.14
C ASN A 9 -6.17 20.02 -10.88
N ASN A 10 -5.31 19.90 -11.90
CA ASN A 10 -3.98 19.30 -11.73
C ASN A 10 -3.07 20.16 -10.83
N ALA A 11 -3.07 21.49 -11.02
CA ALA A 11 -2.29 22.38 -10.15
C ALA A 11 -2.80 22.35 -8.70
N ALA A 12 -4.11 22.32 -8.49
CA ALA A 12 -4.69 22.19 -7.15
C ALA A 12 -4.40 20.83 -6.50
N GLU A 13 -4.35 19.75 -7.28
CA GLU A 13 -3.92 18.43 -6.81
C GLU A 13 -2.43 18.40 -6.44
N GLU A 14 -1.56 19.05 -7.22
CA GLU A 14 -0.12 19.18 -6.95
C GLU A 14 0.15 20.02 -5.69
N ASP A 15 -0.54 21.16 -5.52
CA ASP A 15 -0.43 21.99 -4.33
C ASP A 15 -0.90 21.25 -3.07
N LEU A 16 -1.98 20.47 -3.18
CA LEU A 16 -2.47 19.62 -2.08
C LEU A 16 -1.45 18.53 -1.72
N GLN A 17 -0.74 17.98 -2.71
CA GLN A 17 0.30 16.98 -2.49
C GLN A 17 1.54 17.57 -1.83
N GLN A 18 1.98 18.75 -2.25
CA GLN A 18 3.10 19.44 -1.61
C GLN A 18 2.77 19.87 -0.18
N LEU A 19 1.54 20.33 0.07
CA LEU A 19 1.03 20.58 1.43
C LEU A 19 1.01 19.31 2.26
N ALA A 20 0.47 18.22 1.71
CA ALA A 20 0.44 16.93 2.39
C ALA A 20 1.85 16.43 2.74
N TYR A 21 2.81 16.58 1.83
CA TYR A 21 4.22 16.25 2.06
C TYR A 21 4.82 17.09 3.19
N ALA A 22 4.70 18.41 3.11
CA ALA A 22 5.27 19.33 4.10
C ALA A 22 4.70 19.07 5.50
N VAL A 23 3.37 18.92 5.61
CA VAL A 23 2.71 18.62 6.89
C VAL A 23 3.14 17.26 7.43
N SER A 24 3.22 16.23 6.59
CA SER A 24 3.66 14.89 7.01
C SER A 24 5.09 14.88 7.51
N HIS A 25 5.98 15.57 6.81
CA HIS A 25 7.37 15.72 7.19
C HIS A 25 7.50 16.35 8.58
N ASP A 26 6.80 17.46 8.81
CA ASP A 26 6.88 18.20 10.07
C ASP A 26 6.19 17.48 11.24
N MET A 27 5.24 16.58 10.95
CA MET A 27 4.58 15.74 11.95
C MET A 27 5.38 14.47 12.32
N ARG A 28 6.33 14.03 11.49
CA ARG A 28 7.07 12.76 11.70
C ARG A 28 7.91 12.79 12.96
N GLU A 29 8.75 13.82 13.12
CA GLU A 29 9.65 13.93 14.26
C GLU A 29 8.93 14.06 15.62
N PRO A 30 7.93 14.95 15.79
CA PRO A 30 7.22 15.05 17.06
C PRO A 30 6.48 13.76 17.41
N LEU A 31 5.92 13.05 16.44
CA LEU A 31 5.24 11.79 16.69
C LEU A 31 6.22 10.66 17.08
N ARG A 32 7.39 10.61 16.43
CA ARG A 32 8.47 9.68 16.80
C ARG A 32 8.92 9.90 18.24
N MET A 33 9.03 11.15 18.67
CA MET A 33 9.34 11.47 20.07
C MET A 33 8.24 10.99 21.02
N ILE A 34 6.96 11.24 20.71
CA ILE A 34 5.83 10.77 21.54
C ILE A 34 5.87 9.25 21.70
N ALA A 35 6.04 8.52 20.60
CA ALA A 35 6.14 7.05 20.63
C ALA A 35 7.31 6.57 21.48
N SER A 36 8.48 7.22 21.35
CA SER A 36 9.69 6.87 22.12
C SER A 36 9.49 7.09 23.62
N TYR A 37 8.87 8.21 24.02
CA TYR A 37 8.59 8.47 25.43
C TYR A 37 7.56 7.49 26.01
N LEU A 38 6.52 7.12 25.25
CA LEU A 38 5.57 6.10 25.69
C LEU A 38 6.26 4.75 25.91
N GLN A 39 7.16 4.33 25.01
CA GLN A 39 7.95 3.12 25.18
C GLN A 39 8.86 3.17 26.42
N LEU A 40 9.52 4.30 26.66
CA LEU A 40 10.35 4.48 27.87
C LEU A 40 9.50 4.40 29.15
N ILE A 41 8.31 5.00 29.16
CA ILE A 41 7.38 4.91 30.30
C ILE A 41 6.92 3.47 30.51
N GLU A 42 6.60 2.75 29.42
CA GLU A 42 6.23 1.33 29.47
C GLU A 42 7.34 0.48 30.13
N MET A 43 8.59 0.66 29.70
CA MET A 43 9.75 -0.06 30.25
C MET A 43 10.00 0.25 31.74
N GLU A 44 9.86 1.52 32.15
CA GLU A 44 10.12 1.94 33.54
C GLU A 44 9.00 1.52 34.52
N LEU A 45 7.76 1.39 34.02
CA LEU A 45 6.57 1.15 34.84
C LEU A 45 5.95 -0.23 34.61
N GLU A 46 6.61 -1.13 33.87
CA GLU A 46 6.05 -2.42 33.44
C GLU A 46 5.39 -3.22 34.57
N ASN A 47 6.04 -3.28 35.75
CA ASN A 47 5.55 -3.99 36.93
C ASN A 47 4.63 -3.17 37.85
N LYS A 48 4.37 -1.91 37.49
CA LYS A 48 3.51 -0.97 38.25
C LYS A 48 2.17 -0.72 37.57
N PHE A 49 1.97 -1.20 36.35
CA PHE A 49 0.69 -1.08 35.67
C PHE A 49 -0.37 -1.98 36.32
N THR A 50 -1.51 -1.38 36.65
CA THR A 50 -2.78 -2.13 36.77
C THR A 50 -3.23 -2.58 35.38
N GLU A 51 -4.17 -3.53 35.32
CA GLU A 51 -4.79 -4.00 34.07
C GLU A 51 -5.33 -2.84 33.21
N ASP A 52 -6.06 -1.91 33.83
CA ASP A 52 -6.58 -0.71 33.15
C ASP A 52 -5.47 0.19 32.60
N THR A 53 -4.43 0.46 33.39
CA THR A 53 -3.34 1.34 32.95
C THR A 53 -2.46 0.70 31.87
N ARG A 54 -2.34 -0.63 31.85
CA ARG A 54 -1.71 -1.38 30.77
C ARG A 54 -2.52 -1.22 29.49
N ALA A 55 -3.84 -1.40 29.56
CA ALA A 55 -4.71 -1.20 28.41
C ALA A 55 -4.64 0.25 27.87
N TYR A 56 -4.51 1.27 28.72
CA TYR A 56 -4.31 2.64 28.26
C TYR A 56 -2.97 2.84 27.56
N MET A 57 -1.88 2.27 28.10
CA MET A 57 -0.57 2.33 27.49
C MET A 57 -0.54 1.63 26.12
N ASP A 58 -1.10 0.43 26.04
CA ASP A 58 -1.21 -0.34 24.79
C ASP A 58 -1.96 0.45 23.72
N ASN A 59 -3.08 1.08 24.09
CA ASN A 59 -3.85 1.94 23.20
C ASN A 59 -3.07 3.17 22.74
N ALA A 60 -2.33 3.83 23.63
CA ALA A 60 -1.52 4.99 23.29
C ALA A 60 -0.37 4.63 22.33
N LEU A 61 0.35 3.53 22.62
CA LEU A 61 1.41 3.01 21.75
C LEU A 61 0.87 2.60 20.39
N LYS A 62 -0.28 1.90 20.35
CA LYS A 62 -0.97 1.53 19.11
C LYS A 62 -1.36 2.76 18.31
N GLY A 63 -1.95 3.77 18.94
CA GLY A 63 -2.31 5.03 18.28
C GLY A 63 -1.09 5.76 17.69
N ALA A 64 0.03 5.80 18.42
CA ALA A 64 1.26 6.40 17.93
C ALA A 64 1.85 5.63 16.73
N ARG A 65 1.81 4.30 16.75
CA ARG A 65 2.23 3.44 15.62
C ARG A 65 1.34 3.64 14.40
N ASP A 66 0.02 3.67 14.59
CA ASP A 66 -0.96 3.92 13.52
C ASP A 66 -0.72 5.29 12.86
N LEU A 67 -0.51 6.35 13.66
CA LEU A 67 -0.20 7.69 13.17
C LEU A 67 1.12 7.74 12.38
N ASN A 68 2.16 7.02 12.82
CA ASN A 68 3.42 6.96 12.07
C ASN A 68 3.20 6.32 10.69
N GLY A 69 2.46 5.21 10.65
CA GLY A 69 2.09 4.57 9.39
C GLY A 69 1.27 5.47 8.47
N PHE A 70 0.37 6.29 9.01
CA PHE A 70 -0.39 7.27 8.22
C PHE A 70 0.51 8.34 7.60
N ILE A 71 1.45 8.88 8.38
CA ILE A 71 2.41 9.89 7.92
C ILE A 71 3.29 9.32 6.81
N ASP A 72 3.82 8.11 6.99
CA ASP A 72 4.69 7.49 6.00
C ASP A 72 3.94 7.18 4.70
N GLY A 73 2.71 6.67 4.78
CA GLY A 73 1.87 6.45 3.59
C GLY A 73 1.50 7.76 2.88
N LEU A 74 1.35 8.87 3.60
CA LEU A 74 1.08 10.18 3.00
C LEU A 74 2.31 10.76 2.29
N VAL A 75 3.50 10.61 2.88
CA VAL A 75 4.77 10.97 2.23
C VAL A 75 4.95 10.13 0.97
N GLU A 76 4.73 8.83 1.06
CA GLU A 76 4.82 7.91 -0.07
C GLU A 76 3.88 8.32 -1.21
N PHE A 77 2.61 8.58 -0.90
CA PHE A 77 1.62 9.05 -1.86
C PHE A 77 2.05 10.36 -2.55
N SER A 78 2.55 11.33 -1.79
CA SER A 78 2.98 12.62 -2.34
C SER A 78 4.18 12.49 -3.29
N ARG A 79 5.08 11.54 -3.04
CA ARG A 79 6.29 11.32 -3.85
C ARG A 79 6.02 10.70 -5.21
N VAL A 80 4.89 10.00 -5.39
CA VAL A 80 4.52 9.39 -6.68
C VAL A 80 4.53 10.41 -7.82
N THR A 81 4.26 11.69 -7.53
CA THR A 81 4.32 12.79 -8.51
C THR A 81 5.52 13.71 -8.32
N THR A 82 5.94 14.04 -7.10
CA THR A 82 7.02 15.01 -6.89
C THR A 82 8.41 14.49 -7.24
N ASP A 83 8.65 13.19 -7.05
CA ASP A 83 9.94 12.51 -7.32
C ASP A 83 9.84 11.54 -8.52
N ALA A 84 8.94 11.85 -9.44
CA ALA A 84 8.65 11.06 -10.64
C ALA A 84 9.89 10.88 -11.54
N HIS A 85 10.42 9.65 -11.63
CA HIS A 85 11.47 9.31 -12.60
C HIS A 85 10.91 9.21 -14.02
N LYS A 86 11.79 9.20 -15.02
CA LYS A 86 11.37 9.01 -16.41
C LYS A 86 10.86 7.59 -16.62
N PHE A 87 9.92 7.44 -17.55
CA PHE A 87 9.50 6.13 -18.02
C PHE A 87 10.54 5.53 -18.97
N GLU A 88 11.09 4.41 -18.55
CA GLU A 88 12.14 3.67 -19.24
C GLU A 88 11.64 2.26 -19.57
N LEU A 89 12.21 1.65 -20.60
CA LEU A 89 11.84 0.28 -20.97
C LEU A 89 12.44 -0.66 -19.92
N THR A 90 11.58 -1.35 -19.18
CA THR A 90 11.97 -2.20 -18.05
C THR A 90 11.47 -3.63 -18.26
N ASP A 91 12.32 -4.62 -17.99
CA ASP A 91 11.90 -6.02 -17.91
C ASP A 91 11.20 -6.27 -16.57
N LEU A 92 9.87 -6.45 -16.63
CA LEU A 92 9.06 -6.63 -15.44
C LEU A 92 9.29 -7.98 -14.76
N ASN A 93 9.95 -8.95 -15.41
CA ASN A 93 10.37 -10.18 -14.72
C ASN A 93 11.44 -9.86 -13.68
N GLU A 94 12.42 -9.03 -14.01
CA GLU A 94 13.47 -8.59 -13.08
C GLU A 94 12.84 -7.81 -11.92
N THR A 95 11.92 -6.89 -12.21
CA THR A 95 11.22 -6.13 -11.17
C THR A 95 10.46 -7.02 -10.18
N ILE A 96 9.80 -8.10 -10.66
CA ILE A 96 9.11 -9.04 -9.76
C ILE A 96 10.10 -9.82 -8.89
N GLU A 97 11.24 -10.23 -9.42
CA GLU A 97 12.28 -10.90 -8.63
C GLU A 97 12.90 -9.97 -7.58
N ASP A 98 13.12 -8.70 -7.92
CA ASP A 98 13.57 -7.68 -6.96
C ASP A 98 12.56 -7.49 -5.82
N VAL A 99 11.26 -7.44 -6.12
CA VAL A 99 10.22 -7.36 -5.09
C VAL A 99 10.25 -8.59 -4.17
N LYS A 100 10.42 -9.80 -4.73
CA LYS A 100 10.54 -11.03 -3.92
C LYS A 100 11.79 -11.02 -3.04
N LEU A 101 12.90 -10.49 -3.55
CA LEU A 101 14.14 -10.38 -2.81
C LEU A 101 14.03 -9.39 -1.64
N ASP A 102 13.43 -8.22 -1.90
CA ASP A 102 13.17 -7.18 -0.91
C ASP A 102 12.22 -7.66 0.20
N MET A 103 11.23 -8.48 -0.16
CA MET A 103 10.23 -9.03 0.76
C MET A 103 10.56 -10.43 1.29
N ARG A 104 11.80 -10.91 1.11
CA ARG A 104 12.17 -12.30 1.41
C ARG A 104 11.85 -12.72 2.85
N ASN A 105 11.98 -11.80 3.80
CA ASN A 105 11.75 -12.09 5.21
C ASN A 105 10.25 -12.26 5.46
N GLU A 106 9.43 -11.30 5.00
CA GLU A 106 7.98 -11.32 5.11
C GLU A 106 7.38 -12.54 4.42
N ILE A 107 7.88 -12.90 3.24
CA ILE A 107 7.48 -14.10 2.49
C ILE A 107 7.85 -15.36 3.27
N SER A 108 9.08 -15.45 3.78
CA SER A 108 9.55 -16.62 4.53
C SER A 108 8.82 -16.80 5.87
N GLU A 109 8.57 -15.71 6.61
CA GLU A 109 7.90 -15.74 7.91
C GLU A 109 6.42 -16.09 7.79
N SER A 110 5.76 -15.61 6.73
CA SER A 110 4.36 -15.91 6.45
C SER A 110 4.13 -17.25 5.73
N GLY A 111 5.20 -17.87 5.21
CA GLY A 111 5.11 -19.05 4.35
C GLY A 111 4.43 -18.78 3.01
N ALA A 112 4.45 -17.53 2.54
CA ALA A 112 3.79 -17.14 1.31
C ALA A 112 4.46 -17.76 0.07
N GLU A 113 3.64 -18.15 -0.90
CA GLU A 113 4.06 -18.60 -2.22
C GLU A 113 3.75 -17.50 -3.23
N VAL A 114 4.78 -16.82 -3.74
CA VAL A 114 4.64 -15.74 -4.74
C VAL A 114 5.12 -16.25 -6.09
N THR A 115 4.20 -16.38 -7.04
CA THR A 115 4.48 -16.87 -8.39
C THR A 115 4.10 -15.82 -9.44
N ALA A 116 4.78 -15.85 -10.58
CA ALA A 116 4.50 -14.98 -11.71
C ALA A 116 4.51 -15.80 -12.99
N SER A 117 3.59 -15.49 -13.91
CA SER A 117 3.71 -15.88 -15.32
C SER A 117 4.78 -15.03 -16.01
N ASP A 118 5.13 -15.34 -17.25
CA ASP A 118 6.03 -14.50 -18.05
C ASP A 118 5.49 -13.06 -18.12
N MET A 119 6.32 -12.10 -17.73
CA MET A 119 5.97 -10.69 -17.74
C MET A 119 6.51 -9.99 -19.00
N PRO A 120 5.79 -9.01 -19.55
CA PRO A 120 6.25 -8.23 -20.69
C PRO A 120 7.26 -7.15 -20.26
N GLU A 121 8.02 -6.63 -21.22
CA GLU A 121 8.68 -5.33 -21.05
C GLU A 121 7.64 -4.20 -21.16
N ALA A 122 7.81 -3.13 -20.39
CA ALA A 122 6.94 -1.96 -20.45
C ALA A 122 7.72 -0.66 -20.19
N ARG A 123 7.23 0.46 -20.73
CA ARG A 123 7.79 1.79 -20.45
C ARG A 123 7.23 2.37 -19.16
N VAL A 124 7.95 2.15 -18.06
CA VAL A 124 7.47 2.44 -16.70
C VAL A 124 8.50 3.19 -15.88
N ASP A 125 8.05 3.73 -14.74
CA ASP A 125 8.95 4.09 -13.65
C ASP A 125 9.15 2.86 -12.76
N GLU A 126 10.28 2.18 -12.94
CA GLU A 126 10.62 0.93 -12.25
C GLU A 126 10.45 1.03 -10.73
N THR A 127 10.88 2.15 -10.13
CA THR A 127 10.79 2.36 -8.68
C THR A 127 9.34 2.34 -8.19
N GLN A 128 8.42 2.87 -9.00
CA GLN A 128 6.99 2.86 -8.70
C GLN A 128 6.35 1.52 -8.98
N ILE A 129 6.77 0.79 -10.01
CA ILE A 129 6.25 -0.55 -10.27
C ILE A 129 6.67 -1.52 -9.16
N LEU A 130 7.93 -1.45 -8.70
CA LEU A 130 8.42 -2.20 -7.53
C LEU A 130 7.56 -1.90 -6.30
N GLN A 131 7.34 -0.61 -6.02
CA GLN A 131 6.48 -0.15 -4.91
C GLN A 131 5.04 -0.65 -5.04
N LEU A 132 4.45 -0.60 -6.23
CA LEU A 132 3.11 -1.07 -6.51
C LEU A 132 2.97 -2.56 -6.19
N PHE A 133 3.87 -3.41 -6.70
CA PHE A 133 3.83 -4.84 -6.44
C PHE A 133 4.08 -5.16 -4.97
N ARG A 134 5.01 -4.45 -4.33
CA ARG A 134 5.26 -4.58 -2.90
C ARG A 134 3.99 -4.32 -2.07
N HIS A 135 3.27 -3.23 -2.34
CA HIS A 135 2.01 -2.92 -1.65
C HIS A 135 0.95 -4.00 -1.84
N ILE A 136 0.84 -4.55 -3.04
CA ILE A 136 -0.13 -5.60 -3.33
C ILE A 136 0.23 -6.89 -2.58
N ILE A 137 1.48 -7.35 -2.70
CA ILE A 137 1.96 -8.59 -2.07
C ILE A 137 1.88 -8.49 -0.54
N ASP A 138 2.27 -7.34 0.02
CA ASP A 138 2.19 -7.07 1.46
C ASP A 138 0.73 -7.13 1.95
N ASN A 139 -0.21 -6.56 1.21
CA ASN A 139 -1.63 -6.69 1.53
C ASN A 139 -2.09 -8.16 1.49
N SER A 140 -1.69 -8.92 0.47
CA SER A 140 -2.07 -10.34 0.36
C SER A 140 -1.48 -11.21 1.48
N ILE A 141 -0.26 -10.90 1.96
CA ILE A 141 0.35 -11.56 3.13
C ILE A 141 -0.37 -11.18 4.42
N LYS A 142 -0.69 -9.89 4.59
CA LYS A 142 -1.37 -9.37 5.77
C LYS A 142 -2.78 -9.93 5.90
N PHE A 143 -3.58 -9.86 4.84
CA PHE A 143 -4.99 -10.25 4.84
C PHE A 143 -5.20 -11.71 4.41
N ARG A 144 -4.39 -12.61 4.96
CA ARG A 144 -4.44 -14.05 4.69
C ARG A 144 -5.46 -14.79 5.55
N THR A 145 -5.87 -15.96 5.08
CA THR A 145 -6.63 -16.93 5.90
C THR A 145 -5.67 -17.73 6.80
N GLU A 146 -6.17 -18.75 7.50
CA GLU A 146 -5.33 -19.73 8.21
C GLU A 146 -4.39 -20.50 7.27
N SER A 147 -4.69 -20.53 5.97
CA SER A 147 -3.82 -21.15 4.96
C SER A 147 -2.68 -20.22 4.58
N ALA A 148 -1.55 -20.81 4.17
CA ALA A 148 -0.43 -20.06 3.62
C ALA A 148 -0.90 -19.16 2.45
N PRO A 149 -0.43 -17.90 2.38
CA PRO A 149 -0.76 -17.00 1.27
C PRO A 149 -0.25 -17.56 -0.04
N LYS A 150 -1.11 -17.62 -1.05
CA LYS A 150 -0.75 -17.97 -2.41
C LYS A 150 -1.06 -16.79 -3.30
N ILE A 151 -0.02 -16.19 -3.86
CA ILE A 151 -0.09 -14.98 -4.66
C ILE A 151 0.39 -15.33 -6.05
N HIS A 152 -0.45 -15.07 -7.05
CA HIS A 152 -0.12 -15.31 -8.45
C HIS A 152 -0.28 -14.04 -9.27
N ILE A 153 0.78 -13.68 -10.00
CA ILE A 153 0.86 -12.49 -10.85
C ILE A 153 0.84 -12.94 -12.31
N LYS A 154 -0.05 -12.33 -13.11
CA LYS A 154 -0.09 -12.54 -14.55
C LYS A 154 -0.28 -11.21 -15.27
N ALA A 155 0.19 -11.15 -16.50
CA ALA A 155 0.00 -10.03 -17.42
C ALA A 155 -0.64 -10.51 -18.72
N ALA A 156 -1.46 -9.68 -19.34
CA ALA A 156 -2.02 -9.92 -20.67
C ALA A 156 -2.18 -8.60 -21.42
N GLU A 157 -1.93 -8.60 -22.73
CA GLU A 157 -2.28 -7.47 -23.57
C GLU A 157 -3.79 -7.39 -23.78
N LYS A 158 -4.35 -6.18 -23.60
CA LYS A 158 -5.78 -5.92 -23.74
C LYS A 158 -6.01 -4.48 -24.14
N ASP A 159 -6.69 -4.28 -25.27
CA ASP A 159 -7.07 -2.96 -25.79
C ASP A 159 -5.89 -1.97 -25.93
N GLY A 160 -4.69 -2.49 -26.25
CA GLY A 160 -3.47 -1.68 -26.38
C GLY A 160 -2.82 -1.28 -25.05
N LEU A 161 -3.28 -1.85 -23.94
CA LEU A 161 -2.69 -1.73 -22.60
C LEU A 161 -2.19 -3.11 -22.13
N ILE A 162 -1.34 -3.10 -21.11
CA ILE A 162 -0.96 -4.32 -20.40
C ILE A 162 -1.84 -4.41 -19.15
N GLU A 163 -2.70 -5.43 -19.08
CA GLU A 163 -3.54 -5.75 -17.92
C GLU A 163 -2.81 -6.75 -17.01
N PHE A 164 -2.50 -6.31 -15.79
CA PHE A 164 -1.98 -7.14 -14.72
C PHE A 164 -3.12 -7.64 -13.84
N THR A 165 -3.00 -8.88 -13.39
CA THR A 165 -3.84 -9.44 -12.33
C THR A 165 -2.95 -10.05 -11.26
N VAL A 166 -3.10 -9.57 -10.04
CA VAL A 166 -2.51 -10.19 -8.85
C VAL A 166 -3.63 -10.84 -8.05
N SER A 167 -3.62 -12.16 -8.00
CA SER A 167 -4.62 -12.98 -7.32
C SER A 167 -4.06 -13.54 -6.02
N ASP A 168 -4.81 -13.42 -4.92
CA ASP A 168 -4.51 -14.08 -3.65
C ASP A 168 -5.63 -15.01 -3.16
N ASN A 169 -5.31 -15.86 -2.18
CA ASN A 169 -6.26 -16.74 -1.47
C ASN A 169 -6.61 -16.22 -0.06
N GLY A 170 -6.58 -14.90 0.14
CA GLY A 170 -6.80 -14.25 1.42
C GLY A 170 -8.25 -14.26 1.90
N ILE A 171 -8.52 -13.51 2.96
CA ILE A 171 -9.86 -13.42 3.57
C ILE A 171 -10.90 -12.77 2.65
N GLY A 172 -10.45 -12.05 1.62
CA GLY A 172 -11.27 -11.28 0.71
C GLY A 172 -12.01 -10.11 1.38
N MET A 173 -12.82 -9.42 0.58
CA MET A 173 -13.57 -8.23 0.98
C MET A 173 -15.05 -8.37 0.64
N GLU A 174 -15.90 -7.75 1.44
CA GLU A 174 -17.33 -7.60 1.12
C GLU A 174 -17.50 -6.73 -0.13
N PRO A 175 -18.43 -7.04 -1.05
CA PRO A 175 -18.63 -6.26 -2.28
C PRO A 175 -18.86 -4.76 -2.04
N ASP A 176 -19.59 -4.42 -0.98
CA ASP A 176 -19.89 -3.04 -0.58
C ASP A 176 -18.65 -2.29 -0.05
N LYS A 177 -17.55 -2.98 0.22
CA LYS A 177 -16.29 -2.43 0.70
C LYS A 177 -15.27 -2.24 -0.41
N THR A 178 -15.38 -3.02 -1.48
CA THR A 178 -14.43 -3.03 -2.61
C THR A 178 -14.29 -1.67 -3.29
N HIS A 179 -15.39 -0.93 -3.44
CA HIS A 179 -15.36 0.41 -4.05
C HIS A 179 -14.62 1.47 -3.21
N LYS A 180 -14.46 1.22 -1.90
CA LYS A 180 -13.75 2.12 -0.97
C LYS A 180 -12.33 1.65 -0.66
N ALA A 181 -11.95 0.44 -1.07
CA ALA A 181 -10.67 -0.18 -0.70
C ALA A 181 -9.44 0.66 -1.06
N ALA A 182 -9.51 1.39 -2.19
CA ALA A 182 -8.46 2.30 -2.64
C ALA A 182 -8.69 3.77 -2.23
N GLY A 183 -9.57 4.01 -1.25
CA GLY A 183 -9.76 5.33 -0.64
C GLY A 183 -8.72 5.59 0.45
N PHE A 184 -8.41 6.87 0.69
CA PHE A 184 -7.51 7.27 1.77
C PHE A 184 -8.01 6.77 3.12
N PHE A 185 -7.08 6.30 3.97
CA PHE A 185 -7.35 5.91 5.36
C PHE A 185 -8.42 4.82 5.53
N THR A 186 -8.69 4.02 4.51
CA THR A 186 -9.80 3.05 4.56
C THR A 186 -9.34 1.72 5.16
N LYS A 187 -9.61 1.50 6.46
CA LYS A 187 -9.53 0.19 7.11
C LYS A 187 -10.85 -0.56 6.89
N LEU A 188 -10.85 -1.59 6.02
CA LEU A 188 -12.07 -2.34 5.70
C LEU A 188 -12.49 -3.34 6.78
N ASN A 189 -11.54 -3.78 7.61
CA ASN A 189 -11.81 -4.65 8.75
C ASN A 189 -11.45 -3.90 10.05
N PRO A 190 -12.44 -3.63 10.93
CA PRO A 190 -12.21 -2.94 12.19
C PRO A 190 -11.53 -3.82 13.25
N ARG A 191 -11.30 -5.11 12.97
CA ARG A 191 -10.52 -5.98 13.85
C ARG A 191 -9.09 -5.47 13.92
N GLU A 192 -8.63 -5.26 15.15
CA GLU A 192 -7.27 -4.83 15.48
C GLU A 192 -6.17 -5.83 15.08
N GLU A 193 -6.57 -6.98 14.50
CA GLU A 193 -5.70 -8.11 14.14
C GLU A 193 -4.77 -7.82 12.96
N TYR A 194 -5.05 -6.80 12.12
CA TYR A 194 -4.26 -6.53 10.91
C TYR A 194 -3.53 -5.18 10.97
N PRO A 195 -2.18 -5.16 10.99
CA PRO A 195 -1.41 -3.94 10.99
C PRO A 195 -1.47 -3.25 9.62
N GLY A 196 -1.68 -1.92 9.61
CA GLY A 196 -1.64 -1.12 8.39
C GLY A 196 -2.40 0.20 8.50
N CYS A 197 -1.98 1.21 7.75
CA CYS A 197 -2.57 2.54 7.75
C CYS A 197 -3.63 2.74 6.64
N GLY A 198 -3.95 1.69 5.86
CA GLY A 198 -4.95 1.78 4.79
C GLY A 198 -4.57 2.72 3.63
N MET A 199 -3.28 3.04 3.47
CA MET A 199 -2.78 3.89 2.38
C MET A 199 -2.26 3.09 1.18
N GLY A 200 -1.88 1.82 1.34
CA GLY A 200 -1.20 1.05 0.29
C GLY A 200 -1.97 0.97 -1.03
N LEU A 201 -3.28 0.68 -0.97
CA LEU A 201 -4.12 0.65 -2.19
C LEU A 201 -4.36 2.05 -2.79
N ALA A 202 -4.29 3.11 -1.99
CA ALA A 202 -4.35 4.48 -2.50
C ALA A 202 -3.06 4.85 -3.25
N VAL A 203 -1.90 4.41 -2.75
CA VAL A 203 -0.60 4.53 -3.44
C VAL A 203 -0.62 3.74 -4.75
N VAL A 204 -1.04 2.46 -4.73
CA VAL A 204 -1.21 1.62 -5.94
C VAL A 204 -2.09 2.32 -6.96
N LYS A 205 -3.26 2.82 -6.56
CA LYS A 205 -4.17 3.54 -7.44
C LYS A 205 -3.50 4.76 -8.08
N ARG A 206 -2.73 5.53 -7.31
CA ARG A 206 -2.04 6.72 -7.83
C ARG A 206 -0.94 6.37 -8.82
N ILE A 207 -0.15 5.34 -8.55
CA ILE A 207 0.88 4.84 -9.45
C ILE A 207 0.24 4.40 -10.77
N VAL A 208 -0.82 3.59 -10.72
CA VAL A 208 -1.57 3.13 -11.90
C VAL A 208 -2.09 4.32 -12.73
N GLN A 209 -2.69 5.31 -12.07
CA GLN A 209 -3.18 6.52 -12.74
C GLN A 209 -2.06 7.33 -13.39
N ARG A 210 -0.88 7.43 -12.76
CA ARG A 210 0.29 8.09 -13.35
C ARG A 210 0.78 7.36 -14.60
N HIS A 211 0.68 6.03 -14.62
CA HIS A 211 0.98 5.20 -15.79
C HIS A 211 -0.16 5.14 -16.82
N GLY A 212 -1.19 5.99 -16.67
CA GLY A 212 -2.30 6.12 -17.61
C GLY A 212 -3.33 4.99 -17.58
N GLY A 213 -3.29 4.15 -16.54
CA GLY A 213 -4.17 3.00 -16.41
C GLY A 213 -5.30 3.16 -15.39
N GLU A 214 -5.98 2.05 -15.16
CA GLU A 214 -7.10 1.94 -14.21
C GLU A 214 -6.88 0.80 -13.23
N LEU A 215 -7.37 0.97 -11.99
CA LEU A 215 -7.34 -0.04 -10.95
C LEU A 215 -8.75 -0.57 -10.70
N LYS A 216 -8.89 -1.89 -10.71
CA LYS A 216 -10.10 -2.62 -10.37
C LYS A 216 -9.77 -3.68 -9.31
N ILE A 217 -10.69 -3.90 -8.39
CA ILE A 217 -10.57 -4.92 -7.36
C ILE A 217 -11.79 -5.82 -7.49
N ASN A 218 -11.56 -7.12 -7.66
CA ASN A 218 -12.60 -8.14 -7.55
C ASN A 218 -12.30 -8.98 -6.32
N SER A 219 -13.23 -9.05 -5.38
CA SER A 219 -13.02 -9.85 -4.18
C SER A 219 -14.36 -10.35 -3.66
N ALA A 220 -14.30 -11.49 -2.98
CA ALA A 220 -15.42 -12.03 -2.24
C ALA A 220 -14.92 -12.62 -0.92
N PRO A 221 -15.73 -12.58 0.15
CA PRO A 221 -15.35 -13.14 1.44
C PRO A 221 -14.91 -14.61 1.31
N GLN A 222 -13.76 -14.94 1.93
CA GLN A 222 -13.15 -16.27 1.96
C GLN A 222 -12.80 -16.87 0.59
N LYS A 223 -12.70 -16.01 -0.45
CA LYS A 223 -12.29 -16.42 -1.80
C LYS A 223 -11.07 -15.65 -2.31
N GLY A 224 -10.44 -14.86 -1.43
CA GLY A 224 -9.32 -14.00 -1.80
C GLY A 224 -9.71 -12.76 -2.59
N THR A 225 -8.69 -12.16 -3.19
CA THR A 225 -8.78 -10.89 -3.91
C THR A 225 -7.99 -10.97 -5.21
N ASP A 226 -8.61 -10.49 -6.30
CA ASP A 226 -7.94 -10.15 -7.54
C ASP A 226 -7.79 -8.63 -7.61
N ILE A 227 -6.55 -8.15 -7.59
CA ILE A 227 -6.21 -6.76 -7.90
C ILE A 227 -5.82 -6.71 -9.38
N ILE A 228 -6.63 -6.01 -10.16
CA ILE A 228 -6.49 -5.92 -11.61
C ILE A 228 -6.15 -4.48 -11.95
N PHE A 229 -5.05 -4.25 -12.67
CA PHE A 229 -4.69 -2.92 -13.10
C PHE A 229 -4.12 -2.91 -14.50
N THR A 230 -4.25 -1.79 -15.20
CA THR A 230 -3.64 -1.59 -16.51
C THR A 230 -2.49 -0.60 -16.45
N ILE A 231 -1.54 -0.70 -17.37
CA ILE A 231 -0.53 0.34 -17.65
C ILE A 231 -0.37 0.46 -19.17
N MET A 232 0.11 1.62 -19.61
CA MET A 232 0.56 1.77 -20.99
C MET A 232 1.84 0.94 -21.23
N PRO A 233 1.96 0.25 -22.38
CA PRO A 233 3.17 -0.46 -22.77
C PRO A 233 4.37 0.47 -23.01
#